data_AF-A0A1C6CUS3-F1
#
_entry.id   AF-A0A1C6CUS3-F1
#
_cell.length_a   1.000
_cell.length_b   1.000
_cell.length_c   1.000
_cell.angle_alpha   90.00
_cell.angle_beta   90.00
_cell.angle_gamma   90.00
#
_symmetry.space_group_name_H-M   'P 1'
#
loop_
_entity.id
_entity.type
_entity.pdbx_description
1 polymer ?
#
loop_
_entity_poly.entity_id
_entity_poly.type
_entity_poly.pdbx_seq_one_letter_code
_entity_poly.pdbx_strand_id
1 'polypeptide(L)'
;MEKTLSELIREYKDGGKRNFEKIAEKMNPLIEFYARKLYTWDREDARQEMLLALFLSLEKMKYCRNEGEMLSYLKTGIRRRYKDLMLKELHNKEETVYAEWTEVQDERDDFAISEFYMNLESALESFHGKERKIAERILFYGESDTEAAIQEAVSRQYCNRIRKKFVRKM
;
A
#
# COMPACT_ATOMS: atom_id res chain seq x y z
N MET A 1 21.53 -31.33 12.09
CA MET A 1 21.94 -29.95 11.72
C MET A 1 20.94 -29.43 10.72
N GLU A 2 20.42 -28.23 10.93
CA GLU A 2 19.58 -27.55 9.96
C GLU A 2 20.45 -27.10 8.78
N LYS A 3 20.06 -27.44 7.55
CA LYS A 3 20.82 -27.02 6.36
C LYS A 3 20.75 -25.50 6.19
N THR A 4 21.85 -24.91 5.75
CA THR A 4 21.91 -23.49 5.39
C THR A 4 21.08 -23.24 4.13
N LEU A 5 20.74 -21.97 3.86
CA LEU A 5 20.01 -21.63 2.64
C LEU A 5 20.85 -21.99 1.39
N SER A 6 22.17 -21.75 1.46
CA SER A 6 23.07 -22.04 0.35
C SER A 6 23.17 -23.53 0.00
N GLU A 7 23.19 -24.42 1.01
CA GLU A 7 23.18 -25.88 0.80
C GLU A 7 21.89 -26.33 0.13
N LEU A 8 20.74 -25.84 0.60
CA LEU A 8 19.45 -26.17 0.01
C LEU A 8 19.35 -25.73 -1.46
N ILE A 9 19.88 -24.53 -1.78
CA ILE A 9 19.90 -24.02 -3.16
C ILE A 9 20.81 -24.85 -4.06
N ARG A 10 21.99 -25.26 -3.57
CA ARG A 10 22.91 -26.12 -4.33
C ARG A 10 22.27 -27.46 -4.65
N GLU A 11 21.70 -28.13 -3.65
CA GLU A 11 21.00 -29.39 -3.85
C GLU A 11 19.78 -29.25 -4.76
N TYR A 12 19.06 -28.13 -4.68
CA TYR A 12 17.96 -27.83 -5.60
C TYR A 12 18.46 -27.76 -7.05
N LYS A 13 19.60 -27.08 -7.27
CA LYS A 13 20.25 -26.95 -8.59
C LYS A 13 20.80 -28.26 -9.13
N ASP A 14 21.20 -29.17 -8.26
CA ASP A 14 21.66 -30.52 -8.62
C ASP A 14 20.51 -31.50 -8.92
N GLY A 15 19.28 -31.00 -9.04
CA GLY A 15 18.09 -31.79 -9.40
C GLY A 15 17.16 -32.12 -8.23
N GLY A 16 17.50 -31.71 -7.00
CA GLY A 16 16.71 -31.89 -5.80
C GLY A 16 15.49 -30.96 -5.70
N LYS A 17 14.54 -31.05 -6.64
CA LYS A 17 13.36 -30.16 -6.71
C LYS A 17 12.53 -30.09 -5.43
N ARG A 18 12.55 -31.15 -4.61
CA ARG A 18 11.89 -31.21 -3.29
C ARG A 18 12.44 -30.21 -2.27
N ASN A 19 13.62 -29.62 -2.51
CA ASN A 19 14.19 -28.62 -1.61
C ASN A 19 13.56 -27.23 -1.78
N PHE A 20 12.73 -27.00 -2.80
CA PHE A 20 12.07 -25.71 -2.98
C PHE A 20 11.21 -25.33 -1.77
N GLU A 21 10.44 -26.27 -1.21
CA GLU A 21 9.58 -26.01 -0.04
C GLU A 21 10.39 -25.51 1.16
N LYS A 22 11.53 -26.15 1.45
CA LYS A 22 12.44 -25.74 2.54
C LYS A 22 13.09 -24.37 2.29
N ILE A 23 13.39 -24.05 1.04
CA ILE A 23 13.88 -22.72 0.64
C ILE A 23 12.77 -21.68 0.83
N ALA A 24 11.54 -22.00 0.42
CA ALA A 24 10.38 -21.13 0.58
C ALA A 24 10.06 -20.87 2.05
N GLU A 25 10.16 -21.89 2.92
CA GLU A 25 10.02 -21.73 4.37
C GLU A 25 11.05 -20.76 4.95
N LYS A 26 12.34 -20.91 4.59
CA LYS A 26 13.39 -19.97 5.02
C LYS A 26 13.20 -18.55 4.48
N MET A 27 12.63 -18.42 3.28
CA MET A 27 12.33 -17.14 2.64
C MET A 27 10.96 -16.57 3.02
N ASN A 28 10.17 -17.28 3.82
CA ASN A 28 8.80 -16.92 4.17
C ASN A 28 8.67 -15.53 4.79
N PRO A 29 9.57 -15.06 5.68
CA PRO A 29 9.52 -13.69 6.18
C PRO A 29 9.54 -12.62 5.08
N LEU A 30 10.29 -12.86 4.00
CA LEU A 30 10.38 -11.93 2.87
C LEU A 30 9.16 -12.04 1.95
N ILE A 31 8.69 -13.26 1.70
CA ILE A 31 7.47 -13.55 0.92
C ILE A 31 6.29 -12.83 1.57
N GLU A 32 6.05 -13.06 2.86
CA GLU A 32 4.97 -12.44 3.61
C GLU A 32 5.11 -10.92 3.69
N PHE A 33 6.34 -10.41 3.82
CA PHE A 33 6.59 -8.96 3.85
C PHE A 33 6.15 -8.27 2.56
N TYR A 34 6.41 -8.85 1.39
CA TYR A 34 5.98 -8.26 0.13
C TYR A 34 4.53 -8.59 -0.24
N ALA A 35 4.02 -9.78 0.10
CA ALA A 35 2.62 -10.11 -0.10
C ALA A 35 1.70 -9.14 0.65
N ARG A 36 1.99 -8.83 1.93
CA ARG A 36 1.21 -7.85 2.71
C ARG A 36 1.23 -6.42 2.16
N LYS A 37 2.20 -6.08 1.31
CA LYS A 37 2.27 -4.76 0.68
C LYS A 37 1.38 -4.64 -0.56
N LEU A 38 0.96 -5.77 -1.13
CA LEU A 38 -0.05 -5.81 -2.19
C LEU A 38 -1.46 -5.81 -1.55
N TYR A 39 -1.80 -4.72 -0.86
CA TYR A 39 -2.99 -4.64 0.00
C TYR A 39 -4.33 -4.73 -0.76
N THR A 40 -4.33 -4.55 -2.09
CA THR A 40 -5.52 -4.71 -2.95
C THR A 40 -5.71 -6.14 -3.44
N TRP A 41 -4.73 -7.02 -3.27
CA TRP A 41 -4.78 -8.40 -3.73
C TRP A 41 -5.33 -9.31 -2.65
N ASP A 42 -5.97 -10.42 -3.04
CA ASP A 42 -6.21 -11.51 -2.11
C ASP A 42 -4.88 -11.99 -1.53
N ARG A 43 -4.91 -12.32 -0.24
CA ARG A 43 -3.69 -12.68 0.49
C ARG A 43 -3.01 -13.91 -0.10
N GLU A 44 -3.78 -14.90 -0.52
CA GLU A 44 -3.25 -16.13 -1.09
C GLU A 44 -2.65 -15.87 -2.47
N ASP A 45 -3.31 -15.07 -3.31
CA ASP A 45 -2.80 -14.67 -4.63
C ASP A 45 -1.49 -13.89 -4.53
N ALA A 46 -1.45 -12.88 -3.64
CA ALA A 46 -0.25 -12.07 -3.40
C ALA A 46 0.92 -12.93 -2.92
N ARG A 47 0.65 -13.92 -2.06
CA ARG A 47 1.64 -14.87 -1.56
C ARG A 47 2.13 -15.79 -2.68
N GLN A 48 1.24 -16.32 -3.50
CA GLN A 48 1.57 -17.18 -4.64
C GLN A 48 2.44 -16.46 -5.67
N GLU A 49 2.18 -15.19 -5.92
CA GLU A 49 3.02 -14.35 -6.78
C GLU A 49 4.46 -14.21 -6.25
N MET A 50 4.63 -14.02 -4.94
CA MET A 50 5.95 -13.93 -4.33
C MET A 50 6.68 -15.28 -4.34
N LEU A 51 5.97 -16.39 -4.15
CA LEU A 51 6.51 -17.75 -4.30
C LEU A 51 6.94 -18.03 -5.74
N LEU A 52 6.14 -17.62 -6.72
CA LEU A 52 6.50 -17.74 -8.14
C LEU A 52 7.73 -16.91 -8.47
N ALA A 53 7.84 -15.70 -7.92
CA ALA A 53 9.03 -14.85 -8.07
C ALA A 53 10.28 -15.52 -7.51
N LEU A 54 10.18 -16.16 -6.34
CA LEU A 54 11.25 -16.94 -5.73
C LEU A 54 11.65 -18.11 -6.63
N PHE A 55 10.69 -18.90 -7.10
CA PHE A 55 10.91 -20.03 -7.99
C PHE A 55 11.64 -19.60 -9.27
N LEU A 56 11.13 -18.59 -9.97
CA LEU A 56 11.75 -18.09 -11.20
C LEU A 56 13.15 -17.52 -10.97
N SER A 57 13.39 -16.89 -9.81
CA SER A 57 14.72 -16.40 -9.43
C SER A 57 15.68 -17.55 -9.19
N LEU A 58 15.23 -18.60 -8.51
CA LEU A 58 16.00 -19.84 -8.35
C LEU A 58 16.32 -20.42 -9.70
N GLU A 59 15.34 -20.66 -10.59
CA GLU A 59 15.57 -21.23 -11.92
C GLU A 59 16.62 -20.44 -12.73
N LYS A 60 16.53 -19.11 -12.73
CA LYS A 60 17.45 -18.23 -13.49
C LYS A 60 18.85 -18.08 -12.87
N MET A 61 19.03 -18.43 -11.60
CA MET A 61 20.30 -18.28 -10.90
C MET A 61 21.38 -19.20 -11.51
N LYS A 62 22.48 -18.60 -12.01
CA LYS A 62 23.62 -19.31 -12.61
C LYS A 62 24.85 -19.42 -11.70
N TYR A 63 25.02 -18.49 -10.75
CA TYR A 63 26.22 -18.39 -9.92
C TYR A 63 25.90 -18.61 -8.45
N CYS A 64 26.65 -19.48 -7.78
CA CYS A 64 26.46 -19.87 -6.38
C CYS A 64 27.79 -19.80 -5.60
N ARG A 65 28.38 -18.60 -5.46
CA ARG A 65 29.70 -18.44 -4.78
C ARG A 65 29.57 -18.54 -3.26
N ASN A 66 28.72 -17.71 -2.67
CA ASN A 66 28.50 -17.66 -1.21
C ASN A 66 27.02 -17.41 -0.89
N GLU A 67 26.64 -17.68 0.37
CA GLU A 67 25.26 -17.58 0.84
C GLU A 67 24.70 -16.16 0.75
N GLY A 68 25.51 -15.14 1.04
CA GLY A 68 25.10 -13.73 0.98
C GLY A 68 24.71 -13.28 -0.43
N GLU A 69 25.47 -13.67 -1.45
CA GLU A 69 25.17 -13.41 -2.85
C GLU A 69 23.88 -14.10 -3.30
N MET A 70 23.70 -15.38 -2.94
CA MET A 70 22.48 -16.13 -3.27
C MET A 70 21.26 -15.46 -2.63
N LEU A 71 21.35 -15.11 -1.35
CA LEU A 71 20.28 -14.43 -0.64
C LEU A 71 19.96 -13.07 -1.25
N SER A 72 20.97 -12.27 -1.61
CA SER A 72 20.81 -10.97 -2.24
C SER A 72 20.14 -11.08 -3.61
N TYR A 73 20.50 -12.09 -4.40
CA TYR A 73 19.90 -12.37 -5.70
C TYR A 73 18.40 -12.69 -5.56
N LEU A 74 18.03 -13.61 -4.66
CA LEU A 74 16.64 -13.98 -4.42
C LEU A 74 15.82 -12.79 -3.88
N LYS A 75 16.37 -12.03 -2.94
CA LYS A 75 15.76 -10.79 -2.43
C LYS A 75 15.46 -9.81 -3.57
N THR A 76 16.41 -9.64 -4.49
CA THR A 76 16.28 -8.75 -5.63
C THR A 76 15.19 -9.23 -6.59
N GLY A 77 15.11 -10.53 -6.86
CA GLY A 77 14.08 -11.12 -7.72
C GLY A 77 12.67 -10.89 -7.20
N ILE A 78 12.43 -11.21 -5.92
CA ILE A 78 11.13 -11.00 -5.26
C ILE A 78 10.77 -9.51 -5.24
N ARG A 79 11.70 -8.63 -4.85
CA ARG A 79 11.48 -7.17 -4.83
C ARG A 79 11.13 -6.62 -6.21
N ARG A 80 11.75 -7.12 -7.28
CA ARG A 80 11.45 -6.68 -8.66
C ARG A 80 10.04 -7.08 -9.04
N ARG A 81 9.63 -8.35 -8.81
CA ARG A 81 8.26 -8.79 -9.08
C ARG A 81 7.22 -7.94 -8.34
N TYR A 82 7.44 -7.69 -7.04
CA TYR A 82 6.58 -6.80 -6.27
C TYR A 82 6.44 -5.41 -6.91
N LYS A 83 7.56 -4.80 -7.34
CA LYS A 83 7.52 -3.48 -8.00
C LYS A 83 6.78 -3.53 -9.33
N ASP A 84 7.00 -4.57 -10.12
CA ASP A 84 6.33 -4.73 -11.42
C ASP A 84 4.81 -4.87 -11.22
N LEU A 85 4.37 -5.62 -10.21
CA LEU A 85 2.95 -5.72 -9.85
C LEU A 85 2.39 -4.36 -9.39
N MET A 86 3.09 -3.66 -8.51
CA MET A 86 2.66 -2.32 -8.07
C MET A 86 2.58 -1.29 -9.21
N LEU A 87 3.50 -1.35 -10.17
CA LEU A 87 3.46 -0.48 -11.36
C LEU A 87 2.30 -0.84 -12.28
N LYS A 88 2.02 -2.14 -12.46
CA LYS A 88 0.85 -2.59 -13.21
C LYS A 88 -0.45 -2.16 -12.54
N GLU A 89 -0.55 -2.29 -11.22
CA GLU A 89 -1.71 -1.79 -10.46
C GLU A 89 -1.88 -0.28 -10.62
N LEU A 90 -0.80 0.49 -10.58
CA LEU A 90 -0.86 1.94 -10.79
C LEU A 90 -1.33 2.28 -12.21
N HIS A 91 -0.78 1.60 -13.21
CA HIS A 91 -1.16 1.79 -14.60
C HIS A 91 -2.60 1.36 -14.90
N ASN A 92 -3.00 0.19 -14.38
CA ASN A 92 -4.36 -0.29 -14.47
C ASN A 92 -5.32 0.68 -13.78
N LYS A 93 -4.93 1.28 -12.64
CA LYS A 93 -5.73 2.34 -12.00
C LYS A 93 -5.84 3.59 -12.85
N GLU A 94 -4.78 4.00 -13.56
CA GLU A 94 -4.84 5.13 -14.49
C GLU A 94 -5.77 4.82 -15.68
N GLU A 95 -5.72 3.60 -16.23
CA GLU A 95 -6.62 3.14 -17.30
C GLU A 95 -8.06 2.95 -16.82
N THR A 96 -8.30 2.38 -15.63
CA THR A 96 -9.64 2.23 -15.06
C THR A 96 -10.23 3.56 -14.67
N VAL A 97 -9.44 4.53 -14.16
CA VAL A 97 -9.93 5.90 -13.96
C VAL A 97 -10.45 6.46 -15.28
N TYR A 98 -9.72 6.32 -16.38
CA TYR A 98 -10.18 6.78 -17.70
C TYR A 98 -11.41 6.02 -18.23
N ALA A 99 -11.56 4.73 -17.92
CA ALA A 99 -12.71 3.92 -18.32
C ALA A 99 -13.96 4.17 -17.43
N GLU A 100 -13.79 4.34 -16.11
CA GLU A 100 -14.83 4.59 -15.10
C GLU A 100 -15.54 5.94 -15.30
N TRP A 101 -14.89 6.94 -15.90
CA TRP A 101 -15.58 8.18 -16.31
C TRP A 101 -16.66 7.95 -17.37
N THR A 102 -16.67 6.79 -18.04
CA THR A 102 -17.59 6.55 -19.15
C THR A 102 -18.74 5.62 -18.77
N GLU A 103 -18.54 4.53 -18.03
CA GLU A 103 -19.64 3.60 -17.72
C GLU A 103 -19.39 2.70 -16.49
N VAL A 104 -19.44 3.21 -15.24
CA VAL A 104 -19.85 2.39 -14.06
C VAL A 104 -20.42 3.34 -12.99
N GLN A 105 -21.74 3.33 -12.77
CA GLN A 105 -22.28 3.67 -11.45
C GLN A 105 -22.01 2.47 -10.56
N ASP A 106 -20.90 2.51 -9.83
CA ASP A 106 -20.59 1.47 -8.85
C ASP A 106 -21.60 1.65 -7.72
N GLU A 107 -22.23 0.55 -7.28
CA GLU A 107 -22.95 0.52 -6.00
C GLU A 107 -21.89 0.66 -4.90
N ARG A 108 -21.37 1.87 -4.75
CA ARG A 108 -20.73 2.31 -3.52
C ARG A 108 -21.74 2.04 -2.41
N ASP A 109 -21.25 1.83 -1.20
CA ASP A 109 -22.10 1.95 -0.01
C ASP A 109 -22.54 3.43 0.08
N ASP A 110 -23.47 3.81 -0.80
CA ASP A 110 -24.01 5.15 -0.99
C ASP A 110 -24.60 5.61 0.33
N PHE A 111 -25.06 4.67 1.15
CA PHE A 111 -25.49 4.92 2.50
C PHE A 111 -24.33 5.37 3.40
N ALA A 112 -23.23 4.63 3.50
CA ALA A 112 -22.08 5.04 4.32
C ALA A 112 -21.43 6.36 3.83
N ILE A 113 -21.38 6.58 2.51
CA ILE A 113 -20.87 7.83 1.94
C ILE A 113 -21.84 8.98 2.23
N SER A 114 -23.14 8.78 2.03
CA SER A 114 -24.15 9.79 2.36
C SER A 114 -24.18 10.09 3.86
N GLU A 115 -24.07 9.09 4.72
CA GLU A 115 -23.96 9.22 6.17
C GLU A 115 -22.73 10.04 6.56
N PHE A 116 -21.58 9.78 5.93
CA PHE A 116 -20.37 10.58 6.14
C PHE A 116 -20.57 12.06 5.76
N TYR A 117 -21.17 12.34 4.60
CA TYR A 117 -21.44 13.72 4.17
C TYR A 117 -22.49 14.41 5.06
N MET A 118 -23.54 13.70 5.50
CA MET A 118 -24.54 14.21 6.44
C MET A 118 -23.94 14.54 7.81
N ASN A 119 -23.04 13.69 8.32
CA ASN A 119 -22.33 13.93 9.56
C ASN A 119 -21.38 15.13 9.45
N LEU A 120 -20.69 15.26 8.31
CA LEU A 120 -19.82 16.40 8.03
C LEU A 120 -20.60 17.72 7.96
N GLU A 121 -21.75 17.72 7.29
CA GLU A 121 -22.64 18.88 7.18
C GLU A 121 -23.18 19.28 8.57
N SER A 122 -23.67 18.30 9.35
CA SER A 122 -24.13 18.50 10.73
C SER A 122 -23.03 19.07 11.65
N ALA A 123 -21.78 18.61 11.50
CA ALA A 123 -20.66 19.15 12.26
C ALA A 123 -20.38 20.61 11.90
N LEU A 124 -20.46 20.97 10.61
CA LEU A 124 -20.25 22.31 10.08
C LEU A 124 -21.34 23.32 10.47
N GLU A 125 -22.58 22.87 10.74
CA GLU A 125 -23.68 23.74 11.20
C GLU A 125 -23.32 24.52 12.47
N SER A 126 -22.50 23.93 13.35
CA SER A 126 -22.09 24.56 14.61
C SER A 126 -20.96 25.59 14.47
N PHE A 127 -20.47 25.80 13.24
CA PHE A 127 -19.46 26.80 12.92
C PHE A 127 -20.08 27.94 12.10
N HIS A 128 -19.69 29.17 12.45
CA HIS A 128 -20.22 30.36 11.81
C HIS A 128 -19.11 31.36 11.46
N GLY A 129 -19.37 32.21 10.48
CA GLY A 129 -18.46 33.28 10.07
C GLY A 129 -17.07 32.76 9.71
N LYS A 130 -16.03 33.35 10.32
CA LYS A 130 -14.63 32.96 10.06
C LYS A 130 -14.33 31.53 10.49
N GLU A 131 -14.95 31.00 11.55
CA GLU A 131 -14.68 29.62 11.97
C GLU A 131 -15.12 28.61 10.91
N ARG A 132 -16.25 28.90 10.24
CA ARG A 132 -16.77 28.06 9.15
C ARG A 132 -15.85 28.10 7.93
N LYS A 133 -15.43 29.29 7.51
CA LYS A 133 -14.49 29.46 6.38
C LYS A 133 -13.18 28.69 6.59
N ILE A 134 -12.64 28.75 7.81
CA ILE A 134 -11.43 28.02 8.18
C ILE A 134 -11.66 26.50 8.13
N ALA A 135 -12.79 26.02 8.65
CA ALA A 135 -13.13 24.59 8.61
C ALA A 135 -13.31 24.10 7.16
N GLU A 136 -14.03 24.85 6.32
CA GLU A 136 -14.25 24.54 4.90
C GLU A 136 -12.92 24.50 4.11
N ARG A 137 -12.03 25.48 4.31
CA ARG A 137 -10.67 25.51 3.72
C ARG A 137 -9.84 24.28 4.07
N ILE A 138 -9.87 23.90 5.34
CA ILE A 138 -9.12 22.75 5.83
C ILE A 138 -9.66 21.43 5.26
N LEU A 139 -10.99 21.29 5.15
CA LEU A 139 -11.65 20.03 4.81
C LEU A 139 -11.81 19.81 3.31
N PHE A 140 -12.28 20.82 2.58
CA PHE A 140 -12.60 20.69 1.16
C PHE A 140 -11.41 21.04 0.25
N TYR A 141 -10.52 21.91 0.72
CA TYR A 141 -9.37 22.38 -0.07
C TYR A 141 -8.03 21.83 0.45
N GLY A 142 -8.05 21.05 1.54
CA GLY A 142 -6.86 20.41 2.10
C GLY A 142 -5.82 21.39 2.65
N GLU A 143 -6.21 22.64 2.93
CA GLU A 143 -5.28 23.67 3.40
C GLU A 143 -4.71 23.32 4.78
N SER A 144 -3.41 23.58 4.94
CA SER A 144 -2.74 23.52 6.23
C SER A 144 -3.22 24.66 7.15
N ASP A 145 -3.02 24.51 8.47
CA ASP A 145 -3.38 25.56 9.45
C ASP A 145 -2.68 26.89 9.15
N THR A 146 -1.51 26.84 8.50
CA THR A 146 -0.74 28.02 8.10
C THR A 146 -1.37 28.70 6.89
N GLU A 147 -1.79 27.94 5.89
CA GLU A 147 -2.44 28.47 4.68
C GLU A 147 -3.80 29.08 5.02
N ALA A 148 -4.63 28.36 5.77
CA ALA A 148 -5.93 28.87 6.22
C ALA A 148 -5.78 30.12 7.10
N ALA A 149 -4.72 30.19 7.91
CA ALA A 149 -4.42 31.36 8.75
C ALA A 149 -4.06 32.60 7.91
N ILE A 150 -3.26 32.42 6.86
CA ILE A 150 -2.89 33.50 5.93
C ILE A 150 -4.15 34.00 5.20
N GLN A 151 -4.98 33.08 4.70
CA GLN A 151 -6.19 33.41 3.93
C GLN A 151 -7.24 34.16 4.75
N GLU A 152 -7.45 33.77 6.00
CA GLU A 152 -8.50 34.36 6.86
C GLU A 152 -7.98 35.48 7.78
N ALA A 153 -6.69 35.84 7.63
CA ALA A 153 -5.98 36.83 8.42
C ALA A 153 -6.11 36.59 9.94
N VAL A 154 -5.78 35.37 10.36
CA VAL A 154 -5.84 34.92 11.75
C VAL A 154 -4.54 34.21 12.16
N SER A 155 -4.37 33.89 13.44
CA SER A 155 -3.20 33.13 13.88
C SER A 155 -3.34 31.64 13.54
N ARG A 156 -2.22 30.98 13.23
CA ARG A 156 -2.15 29.52 13.03
C ARG A 156 -2.75 28.74 14.23
N GLN A 157 -2.53 29.23 15.45
CA GLN A 157 -3.07 28.62 16.67
C GLN A 157 -4.60 28.65 16.71
N TYR A 158 -5.21 29.71 16.20
CA TYR A 158 -6.66 29.83 16.08
C TYR A 158 -7.22 28.80 15.08
N CYS A 159 -6.58 28.63 13.92
CA CYS A 159 -6.94 27.59 12.95
C CYS A 159 -6.82 26.18 13.52
N ASN A 160 -5.72 25.87 14.23
CA ASN A 160 -5.54 24.58 14.91
C ASN A 160 -6.65 24.32 15.97
N ARG A 161 -7.06 25.36 16.70
CA ARG A 161 -8.18 25.24 17.65
C ARG A 161 -9.50 24.91 16.97
N ILE A 162 -9.76 25.52 15.81
CA ILE A 162 -10.96 25.23 14.99
C ILE A 162 -10.91 23.80 14.44
N ARG A 163 -9.77 23.36 13.89
CA ARG A 163 -9.56 21.97 13.44
C ARG A 163 -9.86 20.96 14.56
N LYS A 164 -9.32 21.20 15.77
CA LYS A 164 -9.60 20.36 16.94
C LYS A 164 -11.06 20.38 17.38
N LYS A 165 -11.74 21.53 17.28
CA LYS A 165 -13.17 21.65 17.57
C LYS A 165 -14.01 20.85 16.56
N PHE A 166 -13.58 20.81 15.30
CA PHE A 166 -14.24 20.06 14.24
C PHE A 166 -14.04 18.54 14.40
N VAL A 167 -12.81 18.09 14.62
CA VAL A 167 -12.49 16.65 14.83
C VAL A 167 -13.18 16.07 16.07
N ARG A 168 -13.54 16.89 17.06
CA ARG A 168 -14.32 16.44 18.23
C ARG A 168 -15.82 16.27 17.94
N LYS A 169 -16.29 16.78 16.82
CA LYS A 169 -17.71 16.80 16.42
C LYS A 169 -18.02 15.78 15.32
N MET A 170 -17.00 15.29 14.62
CA MET A 170 -17.05 14.05 13.86
C MET A 170 -16.80 12.87 14.77
#